data_AF-A0A1J3FCU0-F1
#
_entry.id   AF-A0A1J3FCU0-F1
#
_cell.length_a   1.000
_cell.length_b   1.000
_cell.length_c   1.000
_cell.angle_alpha   90.00
_cell.angle_beta   90.00
_cell.angle_gamma   90.00
#
_symmetry.space_group_name_H-M   'P 1'
#
loop_
_entity.id
_entity.type
_entity.pdbx_description
1 polymer ?
#
loop_
_entity_poly.entity_id
_entity_poly.type
_entity_poly.pdbx_seq_one_letter_code
_entity_poly.pdbx_strand_id
1 'polypeptide(L)'
;SIFIHFFFSVFSSISPPPSLTRRHRQELFSVMEKSRESNFLFCNLCGTMLVLKSSKYAKCPLCKTTRNAKEIISKEISYTVSVEDIRRELGISLFGEKTQEDAELPKIKKACEKCQHPELVYTTRQTRSADEGQTTYYTCPNCGHTFTEG
;
A
#
# COMPACT_ATOMS: atom_id res chain seq x y z
N SER A 1 -2.15 -33.00 -11.24
CA SER A 1 -2.87 -32.09 -12.17
C SER A 1 -4.26 -31.64 -11.71
N ILE A 2 -4.67 -31.83 -10.45
CA ILE A 2 -6.02 -31.43 -9.97
C ILE A 2 -5.96 -30.33 -8.89
N PHE A 3 -4.84 -30.21 -8.17
CA PHE A 3 -4.66 -29.20 -7.10
C PHE A 3 -4.45 -27.76 -7.60
N ILE A 4 -3.97 -27.56 -8.83
CA ILE A 4 -3.73 -26.22 -9.40
C ILE A 4 -5.03 -25.61 -9.94
N HIS A 5 -5.98 -26.43 -10.39
CA HIS A 5 -7.29 -25.96 -10.85
C HIS A 5 -8.19 -25.47 -9.71
N PHE A 6 -8.02 -25.99 -8.49
CA PHE A 6 -8.81 -25.55 -7.33
C PHE A 6 -8.41 -24.14 -6.84
N PHE A 7 -7.11 -23.82 -6.89
CA PHE A 7 -6.61 -22.49 -6.49
C PHE A 7 -7.03 -21.37 -7.45
N PHE A 8 -7.14 -21.66 -8.75
CA PHE A 8 -7.66 -20.70 -9.73
C PHE A 8 -9.17 -20.47 -9.62
N SER A 9 -9.93 -21.46 -9.15
CA SER A 9 -11.39 -21.32 -9.02
C SER A 9 -11.80 -20.48 -7.81
N VAL A 10 -11.06 -20.53 -6.70
CA VAL A 10 -11.42 -19.77 -5.48
C VAL A 10 -11.12 -18.26 -5.64
N PHE A 11 -10.09 -17.89 -6.40
CA PHE A 11 -9.79 -16.48 -6.67
C PHE A 11 -10.68 -15.83 -7.75
N SER A 12 -11.38 -16.63 -8.57
CA SER A 12 -12.32 -16.11 -9.57
C SER A 12 -13.71 -15.80 -8.99
N SER A 13 -13.99 -16.23 -7.75
CA SER A 13 -15.30 -16.09 -7.10
C SER A 13 -15.36 -15.04 -5.98
N ILE A 14 -14.26 -14.32 -5.72
CA ILE A 14 -14.32 -13.16 -4.84
C ILE A 14 -14.95 -12.02 -5.64
N SER A 15 -16.28 -11.91 -5.54
CA SER A 15 -17.00 -10.73 -5.96
C SER A 15 -16.35 -9.49 -5.32
N PRO A 16 -15.89 -8.50 -6.10
CA PRO A 16 -15.26 -7.32 -5.53
C PRO A 16 -16.27 -6.59 -4.63
N PRO A 17 -15.84 -6.02 -3.49
CA PRO A 17 -16.72 -5.26 -2.62
C PRO A 17 -17.39 -4.12 -3.41
N PRO A 18 -18.71 -3.90 -3.24
CA PRO A 18 -19.47 -2.96 -4.06
C PRO A 18 -19.22 -1.53 -3.57
N SER A 19 -18.04 -0.98 -3.87
CA SER A 19 -17.75 0.45 -3.69
C SER A 19 -16.52 0.96 -4.45
N LEU A 20 -15.87 0.14 -5.29
CA LEU A 20 -14.74 0.59 -6.11
C LEU A 20 -15.26 1.24 -7.40
N THR A 21 -14.99 2.53 -7.54
CA THR A 21 -15.31 3.31 -8.74
C THR A 21 -14.72 2.64 -10.00
N ARG A 22 -15.39 2.78 -11.14
CA ARG A 22 -14.98 2.20 -12.44
C ARG A 22 -13.51 2.50 -12.79
N ARG A 23 -13.00 3.65 -12.31
CA ARG A 23 -11.60 4.10 -12.44
C ARG A 23 -10.63 3.23 -11.65
N HIS A 24 -10.92 2.97 -10.37
CA HIS A 24 -10.10 2.10 -9.52
C HIS A 24 -10.01 0.67 -10.06
N ARG A 25 -11.10 0.15 -10.64
CA ARG A 25 -11.11 -1.17 -11.27
C ARG A 25 -10.21 -1.25 -12.50
N GLN A 26 -10.17 -0.20 -13.32
CA GLN A 26 -9.28 -0.10 -14.49
C GLN A 26 -7.81 0.08 -14.09
N GLU A 27 -7.54 0.87 -13.06
CA GLU A 27 -6.18 1.04 -12.51
C GLU A 27 -5.63 -0.28 -11.96
N LEU A 28 -6.42 -1.00 -11.16
CA LEU A 28 -6.03 -2.32 -10.65
C LEU A 28 -5.80 -3.32 -11.79
N PHE A 29 -6.63 -3.31 -12.83
CA PHE A 29 -6.45 -4.19 -13.99
C PHE A 29 -5.16 -3.86 -14.76
N SER A 30 -4.88 -2.58 -14.98
CA SER A 30 -3.63 -2.09 -15.60
C SER A 30 -2.39 -2.45 -14.78
N VAL A 31 -2.44 -2.29 -13.45
CA VAL A 31 -1.36 -2.70 -12.53
C VAL A 31 -1.14 -4.22 -12.59
N MET A 32 -2.21 -5.00 -12.65
CA MET A 32 -2.13 -6.46 -12.75
C MET A 32 -1.58 -6.94 -14.09
N GLU A 33 -1.94 -6.33 -15.22
CA GLU A 33 -1.36 -6.65 -16.54
C GLU A 33 0.12 -6.28 -16.61
N LYS A 34 0.50 -5.11 -16.09
CA LYS A 34 1.89 -4.64 -16.03
C LYS A 34 2.78 -5.52 -15.13
N SER A 35 2.20 -6.09 -14.08
CA SER A 35 2.90 -7.07 -13.23
C SER A 35 3.24 -8.35 -13.98
N ARG A 36 2.42 -8.76 -14.96
CA ARG A 36 2.65 -9.98 -15.76
C ARG A 36 3.79 -9.83 -16.74
N GLU A 37 3.98 -8.64 -17.29
CA GLU A 37 5.04 -8.33 -18.25
C GLU A 37 6.43 -8.24 -17.61
N SER A 38 6.50 -7.94 -16.31
CA SER A 38 7.77 -7.74 -15.56
C SER A 38 8.32 -9.02 -14.91
N ASN A 39 7.65 -10.17 -15.09
CA ASN A 39 8.00 -11.43 -14.43
C ASN A 39 9.38 -12.00 -14.83
N PHE A 40 9.98 -11.50 -15.90
CA PHE A 40 11.29 -11.95 -16.38
C PHE A 40 12.44 -11.59 -15.43
N LEU A 41 12.23 -10.66 -14.50
CA LEU A 41 13.20 -10.31 -13.46
C LEU A 41 13.21 -11.30 -12.29
N PHE A 42 12.23 -12.20 -12.20
CA PHE A 42 12.06 -13.08 -11.04
C PHE A 42 12.37 -14.55 -11.38
N CYS A 43 12.75 -15.30 -10.36
CA CYS A 43 13.01 -16.73 -10.49
C CYS A 43 11.70 -17.51 -10.57
N ASN A 44 11.50 -18.26 -11.66
CA ASN A 44 10.30 -19.09 -11.87
C ASN A 44 10.08 -20.19 -10.82
N LEU A 45 11.08 -20.53 -10.00
CA LEU A 45 10.96 -21.58 -8.99
C LEU A 45 10.60 -21.05 -7.60
N CYS A 46 11.12 -19.88 -7.23
CA CYS A 46 11.01 -19.37 -5.86
C CYS A 46 10.57 -17.90 -5.75
N GLY A 47 10.31 -17.24 -6.88
CA GLY A 47 9.86 -15.85 -6.92
C GLY A 47 10.93 -14.81 -6.54
N THR A 48 12.14 -15.22 -6.13
CA THR A 48 13.20 -14.27 -5.78
C THR A 48 13.73 -13.55 -7.02
N MET A 49 14.00 -12.25 -6.91
CA MET A 49 14.59 -11.45 -7.97
C MET A 49 15.95 -12.01 -8.41
N LEU A 50 16.14 -12.14 -9.72
CA LEU A 50 17.36 -12.64 -10.33
C LEU A 50 18.45 -11.56 -10.31
N VAL A 51 19.68 -11.98 -10.03
CA VAL A 51 20.84 -11.09 -10.05
C VAL A 51 21.65 -11.37 -11.31
N LEU A 52 21.86 -10.35 -12.14
CA LEU A 52 22.77 -10.43 -13.28
C LEU A 52 24.22 -10.57 -12.77
N LYS A 53 24.83 -11.73 -13.01
CA LYS A 53 26.24 -11.99 -12.63
C LYS A 53 27.19 -11.74 -13.80
N SER A 54 26.69 -11.77 -15.03
CA SER A 54 27.41 -11.48 -16.26
C SER A 54 26.41 -11.07 -17.35
N SER A 55 26.90 -10.53 -18.47
CA SER A 55 26.10 -10.27 -19.67
C SER A 55 25.54 -11.55 -20.33
N LYS A 56 25.97 -12.73 -19.86
CA LYS A 56 25.53 -14.04 -20.37
C LYS A 56 24.47 -14.71 -19.50
N TYR A 57 24.48 -14.51 -18.18
CA TYR A 57 23.54 -15.19 -17.29
C TYR A 57 23.19 -14.38 -16.03
N ALA A 58 21.96 -14.58 -15.58
CA ALA A 58 21.48 -14.18 -14.26
C ALA A 58 21.37 -15.40 -13.34
N LYS A 59 21.55 -15.20 -12.04
CA LYS A 59 21.49 -16.25 -11.03
C LYS A 59 20.54 -15.85 -9.90
N CYS A 60 19.67 -16.77 -9.50
CA CYS A 60 18.85 -16.62 -8.31
C CYS A 60 19.73 -16.73 -7.05
N PRO A 61 19.69 -15.76 -6.12
CA PRO A 61 20.49 -15.83 -4.90
C PRO A 61 20.00 -16.92 -3.93
N LEU A 62 18.71 -17.27 -3.98
CA LEU A 62 18.08 -18.26 -3.09
C LEU A 62 18.27 -19.69 -3.61
N CYS A 63 17.57 -20.08 -4.67
CA CYS A 63 17.59 -21.45 -5.21
C CYS A 63 18.76 -21.75 -6.16
N LYS A 64 19.65 -20.78 -6.41
CA LYS A 64 20.84 -20.89 -7.28
C LYS A 64 20.58 -21.18 -8.77
N THR A 65 19.31 -21.26 -9.20
CA THR A 65 18.91 -21.40 -10.60
C THR A 65 19.47 -20.28 -11.47
N THR A 66 19.94 -20.64 -12.66
CA THR A 66 20.49 -19.71 -13.65
C THR A 66 19.54 -19.49 -14.83
N ARG A 67 19.55 -18.28 -15.39
CA ARG A 67 18.77 -17.88 -16.56
C ARG A 67 19.66 -17.16 -17.56
N ASN A 68 19.33 -17.23 -18.85
CA ASN A 68 20.08 -16.51 -19.87
C ASN A 68 19.85 -15.01 -19.68
N ALA A 69 20.92 -14.22 -19.58
CA ALA A 69 20.80 -12.78 -19.40
C ALA A 69 20.16 -12.09 -20.63
N LYS A 70 20.26 -12.69 -21.83
CA LYS A 70 19.60 -12.15 -23.03
C LYS A 70 18.08 -12.08 -22.86
N GLU A 71 17.46 -13.06 -22.20
CA GLU A 71 16.01 -13.09 -21.95
C GLU A 71 15.53 -11.98 -20.99
N ILE A 72 16.47 -11.33 -20.31
CA ILE A 72 16.23 -10.29 -19.32
C ILE A 72 16.61 -8.92 -19.90
N ILE A 73 17.80 -8.81 -20.48
CA ILE A 73 18.34 -7.57 -21.04
C ILE A 73 17.57 -7.13 -22.28
N SER A 74 17.02 -8.07 -23.06
CA SER A 74 16.23 -7.75 -24.25
C SER A 74 14.82 -7.24 -23.93
N LYS A 75 14.44 -7.17 -22.65
CA LYS A 75 13.11 -6.74 -22.20
C LYS A 75 13.22 -5.40 -21.52
N GLU A 76 12.51 -4.42 -22.06
CA GLU A 76 12.43 -3.08 -21.49
C GLU A 76 11.13 -2.94 -20.70
N ILE A 77 11.21 -2.35 -19.51
CA ILE A 77 10.04 -1.97 -18.72
C ILE A 77 9.89 -0.46 -18.86
N SER A 78 8.87 -0.03 -19.60
CA SER A 78 8.49 1.38 -19.68
C SER A 78 7.27 1.65 -18.82
N TYR A 79 7.24 2.82 -18.19
CA TYR A 79 6.07 3.31 -17.49
C TYR A 79 5.88 4.79 -17.80
N THR A 80 4.62 5.17 -18.01
CA THR A 80 4.23 6.57 -18.07
C THR A 80 3.85 7.02 -16.66
N VAL A 81 4.32 8.19 -16.26
CA VAL A 81 3.91 8.86 -15.02
C VAL A 81 3.24 10.16 -15.44
N SER A 82 2.05 10.42 -14.91
CA SER A 82 1.39 11.71 -15.16
C SER A 82 2.08 12.83 -14.39
N VAL A 83 1.95 14.06 -14.85
CA VAL A 83 2.49 15.24 -14.13
C VAL A 83 1.80 15.37 -12.76
N GLU A 84 0.53 14.97 -12.67
CA GLU A 84 -0.25 14.94 -11.44
C GLU A 84 0.30 13.92 -10.43
N ASP A 85 0.74 12.74 -10.88
CA ASP A 85 1.34 11.72 -10.01
C ASP A 85 2.69 12.19 -9.48
N ILE A 86 3.52 12.81 -10.33
CA ILE A 86 4.81 13.40 -9.91
C ILE A 86 4.57 14.50 -8.86
N ARG A 87 3.57 15.36 -9.08
CA ARG A 87 3.20 16.41 -8.11
C ARG A 87 2.77 15.83 -6.76
N ARG A 88 2.00 14.75 -6.77
CA ARG A 88 1.58 14.04 -5.54
C ARG A 88 2.77 13.45 -4.79
N GLU A 89 3.65 12.74 -5.50
CA GLU A 89 4.83 12.08 -4.92
C GLU A 89 5.81 13.11 -4.33
N LEU A 90 6.01 14.23 -5.02
CA LEU A 90 6.90 15.31 -4.58
C LEU A 90 6.25 16.27 -3.57
N GLY A 91 4.98 16.07 -3.21
CA GLY A 91 4.26 16.98 -2.31
C GLY A 91 4.10 18.40 -2.86
N ILE A 92 4.21 18.59 -4.18
CA ILE A 92 4.03 19.88 -4.84
C ILE A 92 2.52 20.10 -4.98
N SER A 93 1.88 20.46 -3.87
CA SER A 93 0.58 21.10 -3.95
C SER A 93 0.80 22.48 -4.57
N LEU A 94 0.19 22.73 -5.73
CA LEU A 94 -0.04 24.10 -6.17
C LEU A 94 -0.80 24.78 -5.02
N PHE A 95 -0.13 25.66 -4.29
CA PHE A 95 -0.75 26.52 -3.29
C PHE A 95 -1.72 27.45 -4.04
N GLY A 96 -2.92 26.93 -4.24
CA GLY A 96 -4.10 27.64 -4.69
C GLY A 96 -5.21 27.23 -3.74
N GLU A 97 -5.26 27.94 -2.61
CA GLU A 97 -6.46 28.18 -1.81
C GLU A 97 -7.47 27.04 -1.76
N LYS A 98 -7.22 26.08 -0.89
CA LYS A 98 -8.29 25.56 -0.04
C LYS A 98 -7.73 25.48 1.36
N THR A 99 -8.10 26.49 2.16
CA THR A 99 -8.49 26.33 3.56
C THR A 99 -8.81 24.85 3.79
N GLN A 100 -7.86 24.11 4.37
CA GLN A 100 -8.17 22.78 4.86
C GLN A 100 -9.11 23.06 6.01
N GLU A 101 -10.40 22.97 5.67
CA GLU A 101 -11.47 22.53 6.53
C GLU A 101 -10.85 21.76 7.69
N ASP A 102 -11.01 22.31 8.88
CA ASP A 102 -10.99 21.56 10.12
C ASP A 102 -11.87 20.33 9.88
N ALA A 103 -11.28 19.24 9.41
CA ALA A 103 -11.93 17.95 9.36
C ALA A 103 -12.29 17.72 10.82
N GLU A 104 -13.57 17.90 11.16
CA GLU A 104 -14.05 17.90 12.54
C GLU A 104 -13.62 16.59 13.19
N LEU A 105 -12.49 16.63 13.90
CA LEU A 105 -11.94 15.45 14.53
C LEU A 105 -12.96 15.03 15.59
N PRO A 106 -13.27 13.72 15.69
CA PRO A 106 -14.35 13.27 16.53
C PRO A 106 -14.05 13.61 17.99
N LYS A 107 -15.02 14.27 18.64
CA LYS A 107 -14.92 14.74 20.03
C LYS A 107 -15.68 13.81 20.96
N ILE A 108 -15.19 13.68 22.19
CA ILE A 108 -15.80 12.90 23.26
C ILE A 108 -15.93 13.76 24.52
N LYS A 109 -17.03 13.57 25.27
CA LYS A 109 -17.28 14.24 26.55
C LYS A 109 -16.51 13.57 27.69
N LYS A 110 -15.19 13.76 27.71
CA LYS A 110 -14.27 13.30 28.75
C LYS A 110 -13.46 14.48 29.24
N ALA A 111 -13.36 14.68 30.55
CA ALA A 111 -12.62 15.79 31.12
C ALA A 111 -11.10 15.59 30.96
N CYS A 112 -10.37 16.64 30.58
CA CYS A 112 -8.91 16.61 30.57
C CYS A 112 -8.35 16.56 32.00
N GLU A 113 -7.46 15.61 32.28
CA GLU A 113 -6.81 15.48 33.60
C GLU A 113 -5.98 16.71 34.00
N LYS A 114 -5.46 17.47 33.03
CA LYS A 114 -4.62 18.65 33.29
C LYS A 114 -5.38 19.95 33.46
N CYS A 115 -6.36 20.22 32.60
CA CYS A 115 -7.03 21.53 32.56
C CYS A 115 -8.55 21.47 32.75
N GLN A 116 -9.09 20.27 33.05
CA GLN A 116 -10.53 20.00 33.22
C GLN A 116 -11.44 20.43 32.05
N HIS A 117 -10.88 20.62 30.85
CA HIS A 117 -11.69 20.86 29.66
C HIS A 117 -12.64 19.68 29.42
N PRO A 118 -13.96 19.90 29.20
CA PRO A 118 -14.98 18.84 29.22
C PRO A 118 -14.97 17.91 28.00
N GLU A 119 -14.33 18.34 26.91
CA GLU A 119 -14.22 17.58 25.67
C GLU A 119 -12.78 17.29 25.29
N LEU A 120 -12.55 16.10 24.71
CA LEU A 120 -11.29 15.70 24.11
C LEU A 120 -11.54 15.28 22.67
N VAL A 121 -10.53 15.47 21.83
CA VAL A 121 -10.49 14.89 20.49
C VAL A 121 -9.90 13.49 20.60
N TYR A 122 -10.50 12.49 19.95
CA TYR A 122 -9.92 11.14 19.92
C TYR A 122 -9.56 10.69 18.51
N THR A 123 -8.58 9.79 18.42
CA THR A 123 -8.14 9.17 17.17
C THR A 123 -7.74 7.74 17.47
N THR A 124 -8.16 6.80 16.64
CA THR A 124 -7.87 5.40 16.86
C THR A 124 -6.82 4.91 15.85
N ARG A 125 -5.79 4.21 16.31
CA ARG A 125 -4.71 3.68 15.45
C ARG A 125 -4.36 2.25 15.85
N GLN A 126 -4.18 1.40 14.84
CA GLN A 126 -3.65 0.05 15.04
C GLN A 126 -2.14 0.12 15.18
N THR A 127 -1.61 -0.30 16.32
CA THR A 127 -0.17 -0.24 16.62
C THR A 127 0.52 -1.60 16.55
N ARG A 128 -0.26 -2.71 16.48
CA ARG A 128 0.22 -4.09 16.52
C ARG A 128 -0.56 -4.97 15.53
N SER A 129 -0.20 -6.25 15.45
CA SER A 129 -0.84 -7.24 14.58
C SER A 129 -2.35 -7.32 14.80
N ALA A 130 -3.08 -7.88 13.83
CA ALA A 130 -4.55 -7.96 13.83
C ALA A 130 -5.16 -8.66 15.06
N ASP A 131 -4.35 -9.38 15.85
CA ASP A 131 -4.77 -10.09 17.06
C ASP A 131 -4.92 -9.17 18.29
N GLU A 132 -4.47 -7.91 18.21
CA GLU A 132 -4.62 -6.93 19.29
C GLU A 132 -5.66 -5.85 18.91
N GLY A 133 -6.42 -5.39 19.91
CA GLY A 133 -7.44 -4.35 19.74
C GLY A 133 -6.86 -3.00 19.31
N GLN A 134 -7.72 -2.12 18.79
CA GLN A 134 -7.30 -0.79 18.35
C GLN A 134 -6.92 0.11 19.53
N THR A 135 -5.78 0.79 19.47
CA THR A 135 -5.39 1.79 20.48
C THR A 135 -6.08 3.13 20.21
N THR A 136 -6.70 3.71 21.24
CA THR A 136 -7.33 5.04 21.18
C THR A 136 -6.42 6.10 21.79
N TYR A 137 -6.18 7.17 21.03
CA TYR A 137 -5.39 8.33 21.42
C TYR A 137 -6.35 9.50 21.71
N TYR A 138 -6.18 10.16 22.85
CA TYR A 138 -6.95 11.35 23.22
C TYR A 138 -6.05 12.57 23.24
N THR A 139 -6.55 13.70 22.74
CA THR A 139 -5.86 14.99 22.70
C THR A 139 -6.78 16.08 23.24
N CYS A 140 -6.31 16.84 24.23
CA CYS A 140 -7.04 17.99 24.73
C CYS A 140 -6.93 19.17 23.76
N PRO A 141 -8.05 19.72 23.23
CA PRO A 141 -7.99 20.87 22.33
C PRO A 141 -7.54 22.16 23.03
N ASN A 142 -7.68 22.26 24.36
CA ASN A 142 -7.33 23.45 25.12
C ASN A 142 -5.87 23.50 25.56
N CYS A 143 -5.32 22.40 26.08
CA CYS A 143 -3.94 22.38 26.62
C CYS A 143 -2.97 21.48 25.83
N GLY A 144 -3.44 20.77 24.81
CA GLY A 144 -2.62 19.86 24.00
C GLY A 144 -2.16 18.59 24.71
N HIS A 145 -2.65 18.30 25.92
CA HIS A 145 -2.30 17.06 26.62
C HIS A 145 -2.79 15.83 25.86
N THR A 146 -1.91 14.87 25.64
CA THR A 146 -2.19 13.61 24.96
C THR A 146 -1.99 12.41 25.88
N PHE A 147 -2.88 11.42 25.77
CA PHE A 147 -2.79 10.13 26.47
C PHE A 147 -3.44 9.00 25.65
N THR A 148 -3.10 7.74 25.97
CA THR A 148 -3.53 6.55 25.22
C THR A 148 -4.29 5.57 26.09
N GLU A 149 -5.34 4.98 25.54
CA GLU A 149 -6.06 3.83 26.11
C GLU A 149 -6.05 2.69 25.08
N GLY A 150 -5.72 1.47 25.51
CA GLY A 150 -5.59 0.29 24.68
C GLY A 150 -6.17 -0.94 25.35
#